data_AF-A0A8S1YFJ0-F1
#
_entry.id   AF-A0A8S1YFJ0-F1
#
_cell.length_a   1.000
_cell.length_b   1.000
_cell.length_c   1.000
_cell.angle_alpha   90.00
_cell.angle_beta   90.00
_cell.angle_gamma   90.00
#
_symmetry.space_group_name_H-M   'P 1'
#
loop_
_entity.id
_entity.type
_entity.pdbx_description
1 polymer ?
#
loop_
_entity_poly.entity_id
_entity_poly.type
_entity_poly.pdbx_seq_one_letter_code
_entity_poly.pdbx_strand_id
1 'polypeptide(L)'
;MGQNNCTPNIPGLENCYARYEQTDENKYPYLIANKHRLAESQNSQILELYQKQQDQLRSYLQNSRQLSQSTRRNYEFEGRFLKLPSHLICHVMYFVIDDYLNLLLVNTLWYTRLNEAFSKTVSIVDEKFQQSHSFLKLKQSKNAFQTFQFGRQQGFRLDRCLIAEVTPGVENSIVKISYTYLCKGQEKAVCYKFAILRRNTIRTIWVGVDQSTNIYDKQTVPVIQPVLPFCVGDYIKISFTLLNLQGQVNLQSIKWNRPQVEKLDVGIFGNLKHITIQPPPRFEPQNADWTLFQYFNHPMKKCFDNFKQIKLKECRCCGNGLVINRMNYSCVSEGQLMIPQLNLKMVVKQGCITNQINRATVSYELDNTLELRIGDQLTLYYLRGGDS
;
A
#
# COMPACT_ATOMS: atom_id res chain seq x y z
N MET A 1 -53.78 -28.41 -28.48
CA MET A 1 -52.86 -29.41 -29.07
C MET A 1 -52.16 -30.07 -27.89
N GLY A 2 -52.53 -31.25 -27.41
CA GLY A 2 -52.86 -32.45 -28.15
C GLY A 2 -51.61 -33.34 -28.19
N GLN A 3 -51.79 -34.59 -27.76
CA GLN A 3 -50.88 -35.75 -27.87
C GLN A 3 -49.85 -35.90 -26.76
N ASN A 4 -49.45 -37.10 -26.32
CA ASN A 4 -49.96 -38.47 -26.39
C ASN A 4 -48.91 -39.27 -25.59
N ASN A 5 -49.32 -40.22 -24.77
CA ASN A 5 -48.52 -41.41 -24.44
C ASN A 5 -49.55 -42.49 -24.08
N CYS A 6 -50.08 -43.18 -25.09
CA CYS A 6 -49.53 -44.43 -25.60
C CYS A 6 -49.61 -45.56 -24.54
N THR A 7 -50.83 -45.95 -24.19
CA THR A 7 -51.10 -47.34 -23.81
C THR A 7 -51.15 -48.18 -25.08
N PRO A 8 -50.27 -49.18 -25.26
CA PRO A 8 -50.41 -50.12 -26.34
C PRO A 8 -51.63 -51.01 -26.08
N ASN A 9 -52.62 -50.86 -26.96
CA ASN A 9 -53.76 -51.74 -27.10
C ASN A 9 -53.23 -53.05 -27.72
N ILE A 10 -52.99 -54.07 -26.90
CA ILE A 10 -52.73 -55.44 -27.38
C ILE A 10 -54.08 -56.18 -27.37
N PRO A 11 -54.69 -56.42 -28.53
CA PRO A 11 -55.88 -57.26 -28.62
C PRO A 11 -55.45 -58.71 -28.41
N GLY A 12 -56.00 -59.37 -27.38
CA GLY A 12 -55.72 -60.79 -27.14
C GLY A 12 -55.64 -61.24 -25.68
N LEU A 13 -55.90 -60.36 -24.70
CA LEU A 13 -55.88 -60.72 -23.27
C LEU A 13 -57.25 -60.71 -22.59
N GLU A 14 -58.34 -60.63 -23.37
CA GLU A 14 -59.70 -60.72 -22.85
C GLU A 14 -60.14 -62.15 -22.48
N ASN A 15 -59.28 -63.16 -22.58
CA ASN A 15 -59.67 -64.56 -22.31
C ASN A 15 -58.79 -65.35 -21.32
N CYS A 16 -57.90 -64.69 -20.55
CA CYS A 16 -57.09 -65.40 -19.54
C CYS A 16 -57.41 -65.05 -18.08
N TYR A 17 -58.26 -64.06 -17.81
CA TYR A 17 -58.64 -63.68 -16.44
C TYR A 17 -59.96 -64.29 -15.95
N ALA A 18 -60.63 -65.13 -16.75
CA ALA A 18 -61.85 -65.83 -16.36
C ALA A 18 -61.61 -67.24 -15.79
N ARG A 19 -60.40 -67.56 -15.29
CA ARG A 19 -60.09 -68.89 -14.72
C ARG A 19 -59.18 -68.91 -13.49
N TYR A 20 -59.16 -67.83 -12.73
CA TYR A 20 -58.54 -67.83 -11.39
C TYR A 20 -59.39 -67.05 -10.38
N GLU A 21 -60.70 -67.26 -10.40
CA GLU A 21 -61.52 -67.09 -9.21
C GLU A 21 -61.85 -68.48 -8.68
N GLN A 22 -61.63 -68.69 -7.38
CA GLN A 22 -61.71 -69.96 -6.64
C GLN A 22 -60.43 -70.82 -6.65
N THR A 23 -59.29 -70.22 -6.28
CA THR A 23 -58.32 -70.98 -5.48
C THR A 23 -58.69 -70.84 -4.02
N ASP A 24 -59.25 -71.92 -3.50
CA ASP A 24 -59.50 -72.24 -2.10
C ASP A 24 -58.35 -71.74 -1.20
N GLU A 25 -58.60 -70.68 -0.42
CA GLU A 25 -57.60 -70.00 0.43
C GLU A 25 -57.00 -70.94 1.50
N ASN A 26 -57.60 -72.11 1.71
CA ASN A 26 -57.11 -73.15 2.62
C ASN A 26 -56.11 -74.14 2.00
N LYS A 27 -55.85 -74.08 0.68
CA LYS A 27 -55.05 -75.12 0.00
C LYS A 27 -53.54 -74.89 0.00
N TYR A 28 -53.08 -73.66 0.25
CA TYR A 28 -51.65 -73.31 0.23
C TYR A 28 -51.26 -72.31 1.33
N PRO A 29 -51.15 -72.74 2.60
CA PRO A 29 -50.81 -71.88 3.74
C PRO A 29 -49.48 -71.12 3.58
N TYR A 30 -48.54 -71.69 2.83
CA TYR A 30 -47.22 -71.10 2.58
C TYR A 30 -47.26 -69.88 1.65
N LEU A 31 -48.24 -69.77 0.75
CA LEU A 31 -48.40 -68.61 -0.15
C LEU A 31 -48.97 -67.40 0.60
N ILE A 32 -49.91 -67.62 1.52
CA ILE A 32 -50.45 -66.58 2.42
C ILE A 32 -49.38 -66.11 3.41
N ALA A 33 -48.64 -67.05 4.02
CA ALA A 33 -47.53 -66.74 4.92
C ALA A 33 -46.40 -65.97 4.21
N ASN A 34 -46.07 -66.31 2.96
CA ASN A 34 -45.09 -65.56 2.18
C ASN A 34 -45.59 -64.17 1.77
N LYS A 35 -46.88 -64.02 1.44
CA LYS A 35 -47.49 -62.71 1.13
C LYS A 35 -47.52 -61.79 2.36
N HIS A 36 -47.83 -62.32 3.53
CA HIS A 36 -47.75 -61.60 4.81
C HIS A 36 -46.30 -61.24 5.19
N ARG A 37 -45.34 -62.16 5.05
CA ARG A 37 -43.91 -61.86 5.29
C ARG A 37 -43.34 -60.83 4.31
N LEU A 38 -43.75 -60.86 3.05
CA LEU A 38 -43.38 -59.85 2.05
C LEU A 38 -43.99 -58.48 2.38
N ALA A 39 -45.26 -58.43 2.81
CA ALA A 39 -45.91 -57.20 3.24
C ALA A 39 -45.30 -56.64 4.55
N GLU A 40 -44.97 -57.49 5.52
CA GLU A 40 -44.29 -57.09 6.76
C GLU A 40 -42.86 -56.60 6.51
N SER A 41 -42.12 -57.27 5.61
CA SER A 41 -40.78 -56.84 5.17
C SER A 41 -40.83 -55.51 4.42
N GLN A 42 -41.78 -55.33 3.49
CA GLN A 42 -41.98 -54.06 2.78
C GLN A 42 -42.40 -52.94 3.73
N ASN A 43 -43.32 -53.21 4.67
CA ASN A 43 -43.73 -52.24 5.68
C ASN A 43 -42.59 -51.88 6.64
N SER A 44 -41.73 -52.83 6.99
CA SER A 44 -40.53 -52.59 7.81
C SER A 44 -39.51 -51.71 7.06
N GLN A 45 -39.29 -51.97 5.77
CA GLN A 45 -38.42 -51.14 4.94
C GLN A 45 -38.97 -49.72 4.75
N ILE A 46 -40.30 -49.58 4.59
CA ILE A 46 -40.95 -48.27 4.51
C ILE A 46 -40.81 -47.52 5.85
N LEU A 47 -40.97 -48.21 6.99
CA LEU A 47 -40.80 -47.60 8.32
C LEU A 47 -39.35 -47.14 8.55
N GLU A 48 -38.36 -47.97 8.18
CA GLU A 48 -36.95 -47.59 8.26
C GLU A 48 -36.61 -46.39 7.37
N LEU A 49 -37.16 -46.33 6.15
CA LEU A 49 -36.99 -45.18 5.26
C LEU A 49 -37.63 -43.92 5.86
N TYR A 50 -38.80 -44.06 6.49
CA TYR A 50 -39.49 -42.95 7.16
C TYR A 50 -38.71 -42.44 8.38
N GLN A 51 -38.14 -43.35 9.18
CA GLN A 51 -37.27 -43.00 10.31
C GLN A 51 -35.98 -42.33 9.84
N LYS A 52 -35.31 -42.86 8.80
CA LYS A 52 -34.13 -42.22 8.21
C LYS A 52 -34.42 -40.82 7.70
N GLN A 53 -35.57 -40.60 7.05
CA GLN A 53 -35.98 -39.27 6.62
C GLN A 53 -36.27 -38.34 7.81
N GLN A 54 -36.92 -38.82 8.87
CA GLN A 54 -37.16 -38.02 10.08
C GLN A 54 -35.85 -37.65 10.79
N ASP A 55 -34.89 -38.56 10.87
CA ASP A 55 -33.59 -38.30 11.49
C ASP A 55 -32.75 -37.32 10.66
N GLN A 56 -32.80 -37.42 9.33
CA GLN A 56 -32.20 -36.42 8.43
C GLN A 56 -32.85 -35.04 8.61
N LEU A 57 -34.18 -34.97 8.72
CA LEU A 57 -34.90 -33.72 8.94
C LEU A 57 -34.56 -33.11 10.31
N ARG A 58 -34.45 -33.93 11.36
CA ARG A 58 -34.03 -33.51 12.71
C ARG A 58 -32.60 -32.99 12.72
N SER A 59 -31.67 -33.67 12.04
CA SER A 59 -30.29 -33.22 11.87
C SER A 59 -30.22 -31.88 11.14
N TYR A 60 -30.98 -31.74 10.05
CA TYR A 60 -31.07 -30.48 9.30
C TYR A 60 -31.61 -29.32 10.16
N LEU A 61 -32.68 -29.56 10.93
CA LEU A 61 -33.27 -28.57 11.83
C LEU A 61 -32.33 -28.20 12.99
N GLN A 62 -31.57 -29.16 13.52
CA GLN A 62 -30.56 -28.89 14.55
C GLN A 62 -29.40 -28.06 13.99
N ASN A 63 -28.88 -28.40 12.81
CA ASN A 63 -27.85 -27.63 12.13
C ASN A 63 -28.34 -26.20 11.80
N SER A 64 -29.57 -26.06 11.31
CA SER A 64 -30.19 -24.77 11.05
C SER A 64 -30.33 -23.91 12.32
N ARG A 65 -30.75 -24.53 13.45
CA ARG A 65 -30.83 -23.84 14.75
C ARG A 65 -29.45 -23.42 15.25
N GLN A 66 -28.43 -24.28 15.15
CA GLN A 66 -27.06 -23.94 15.52
C GLN A 66 -26.51 -22.80 14.65
N LEU A 67 -26.76 -22.81 13.33
CA LEU A 67 -26.42 -21.72 12.43
C LEU A 67 -27.13 -20.42 12.83
N SER A 68 -28.42 -20.48 13.17
CA SER A 68 -29.18 -19.30 13.59
C SER A 68 -28.67 -18.69 14.89
N GLN A 69 -28.22 -19.53 15.83
CA GLN A 69 -27.66 -19.12 17.12
C GLN A 69 -26.26 -18.53 16.96
N SER A 70 -25.39 -19.14 16.13
CA SER A 70 -24.07 -18.57 15.83
C SER A 70 -24.20 -17.24 15.09
N THR A 71 -25.13 -17.15 14.15
CA THR A 71 -25.43 -15.91 13.43
C THR A 71 -25.92 -14.80 14.38
N ARG A 72 -26.85 -15.10 15.31
CA ARG A 72 -27.30 -14.13 16.33
C ARG A 72 -26.18 -13.66 17.25
N ARG A 73 -25.31 -14.56 17.71
CA ARG A 73 -24.15 -14.19 18.56
C ARG A 73 -23.17 -13.28 17.80
N ASN A 74 -22.95 -13.52 16.51
CA ASN A 74 -22.08 -12.69 15.69
C ASN A 74 -22.65 -11.27 15.52
N TYR A 75 -23.96 -11.12 15.26
CA TYR A 75 -24.61 -9.81 15.19
C TYR A 75 -24.55 -9.05 16.53
N GLU A 76 -24.71 -9.75 17.65
CA GLU A 76 -24.63 -9.14 18.98
C GLU A 76 -23.19 -8.65 19.29
N PHE A 77 -22.19 -9.44 18.91
CA PHE A 77 -20.79 -9.03 19.02
C PHE A 77 -20.48 -7.80 18.16
N GLU A 78 -20.87 -7.81 16.88
CA GLU A 78 -20.63 -6.68 15.98
C GLU A 78 -21.28 -5.38 16.50
N GLY A 79 -22.52 -5.47 16.97
CA GLY A 79 -23.21 -4.34 17.58
C GLY A 79 -22.51 -3.80 18.83
N ARG A 80 -21.89 -4.67 19.64
CA ARG A 80 -21.08 -4.26 20.80
C ARG A 80 -19.72 -3.68 20.38
N PHE A 81 -19.05 -4.30 19.41
CA PHE A 81 -17.77 -3.86 18.88
C PHE A 81 -17.85 -2.44 18.29
N LEU A 82 -18.89 -2.15 17.53
CA LEU A 82 -19.13 -0.81 16.97
C LEU A 82 -19.30 0.26 18.05
N LYS A 83 -19.84 -0.12 19.23
CA LYS A 83 -20.05 0.77 20.37
C LYS A 83 -18.81 0.93 21.25
N LEU A 84 -17.77 0.11 21.08
CA LEU A 84 -16.56 0.23 21.88
C LEU A 84 -15.87 1.58 21.65
N PRO A 85 -15.40 2.25 22.71
CA PRO A 85 -14.54 3.43 22.60
C PRO A 85 -13.29 3.17 21.75
N SER A 86 -12.92 4.15 20.92
CA SER A 86 -11.78 4.04 20.00
C SER A 86 -10.45 3.67 20.70
N HIS A 87 -10.20 4.19 21.90
CA HIS A 87 -8.98 3.88 22.65
C HIS A 87 -8.93 2.40 23.09
N LEU A 88 -10.06 1.80 23.46
CA LEU A 88 -10.13 0.37 23.79
C LEU A 88 -9.93 -0.51 22.56
N ILE A 89 -10.52 -0.11 21.43
CA ILE A 89 -10.29 -0.79 20.14
C ILE A 89 -8.80 -0.76 19.81
N CYS A 90 -8.13 0.39 19.97
CA CYS A 90 -6.68 0.48 19.78
C CYS A 90 -5.91 -0.43 20.75
N HIS A 91 -6.28 -0.48 22.04
CA HIS A 91 -5.66 -1.39 23.01
C HIS A 91 -5.82 -2.87 22.65
N VAL A 92 -6.99 -3.28 22.16
CA VAL A 92 -7.17 -4.64 21.64
C VAL A 92 -6.30 -4.84 20.41
N MET A 93 -6.29 -3.88 19.48
CA MET A 93 -5.47 -3.91 18.28
C MET A 93 -3.96 -4.01 18.58
N TYR A 94 -3.49 -3.43 19.69
CA TYR A 94 -2.10 -3.61 20.15
C TYR A 94 -1.77 -5.06 20.43
N PHE A 95 -2.72 -5.84 20.94
CA PHE A 95 -2.52 -7.24 21.27
C PHE A 95 -2.60 -8.15 20.04
N VAL A 96 -3.47 -7.83 19.08
CA VAL A 96 -3.72 -8.64 17.87
C VAL A 96 -3.13 -8.01 16.60
N ILE A 97 -2.09 -7.19 16.74
CA ILE A 97 -1.58 -6.38 15.63
C ILE A 97 -1.05 -7.24 14.49
N ASP A 98 -0.50 -8.42 14.78
CA ASP A 98 0.01 -9.37 13.78
C ASP A 98 -1.11 -9.89 12.86
N ASP A 99 -2.35 -9.93 13.36
CA ASP A 99 -3.56 -10.31 12.63
C ASP A 99 -4.31 -9.11 12.02
N TYR A 100 -3.75 -7.90 12.06
CA TYR A 100 -4.44 -6.68 11.62
C TYR A 100 -5.05 -6.80 10.23
N LEU A 101 -4.33 -7.40 9.28
CA LEU A 101 -4.83 -7.64 7.93
C LEU A 101 -6.08 -8.53 7.92
N ASN A 102 -6.06 -9.63 8.69
CA ASN A 102 -7.20 -10.54 8.81
C ASN A 102 -8.41 -9.82 9.41
N LEU A 103 -8.18 -8.93 10.38
CA LEU A 103 -9.24 -8.14 11.03
C LEU A 103 -9.87 -7.12 10.08
N LEU A 104 -9.08 -6.52 9.17
CA LEU A 104 -9.62 -5.64 8.13
C LEU A 104 -10.49 -6.38 7.11
N LEU A 105 -10.27 -7.68 6.93
CA LEU A 105 -10.97 -8.52 5.94
C LEU A 105 -12.26 -9.17 6.47
N VAL A 106 -12.58 -9.01 7.77
CA VAL A 106 -13.80 -9.57 8.36
C VAL A 106 -15.04 -9.06 7.63
N ASN A 107 -15.20 -7.73 7.55
CA ASN A 107 -16.17 -7.04 6.71
C ASN A 107 -15.90 -5.52 6.67
N THR A 108 -16.69 -4.79 5.87
CA THR A 108 -16.58 -3.33 5.70
C THR A 108 -16.78 -2.54 7.00
N LEU A 109 -17.60 -3.03 7.93
CA LEU A 109 -17.85 -2.37 9.22
C LEU A 109 -16.60 -2.42 10.10
N TRP A 110 -15.96 -3.59 10.19
CA TRP A 110 -14.69 -3.77 10.87
C TRP A 110 -13.60 -2.89 10.28
N TYR A 111 -13.44 -2.93 8.95
CA TYR A 111 -12.48 -2.08 8.24
C TYR A 111 -12.65 -0.60 8.60
N THR A 112 -13.89 -0.10 8.54
CA THR A 112 -14.18 1.31 8.79
C THR A 112 -13.93 1.66 10.26
N ARG A 113 -14.40 0.82 11.18
CA ARG A 113 -14.32 1.07 12.61
C ARG A 113 -12.89 1.02 13.14
N LEU A 114 -12.10 0.05 12.68
CA LEU A 114 -10.68 -0.06 13.05
C LEU A 114 -9.89 1.15 12.56
N ASN A 115 -10.05 1.54 11.30
CA ASN A 115 -9.37 2.71 10.74
C ASN A 115 -9.78 4.02 11.43
N GLU A 116 -11.06 4.17 11.76
CA GLU A 116 -11.58 5.33 12.52
C GLU A 116 -10.96 5.37 13.92
N ALA A 117 -10.96 4.25 14.64
CA ALA A 117 -10.41 4.16 15.98
C ALA A 117 -8.90 4.47 16.00
N PHE A 118 -8.15 3.90 15.06
CA PHE A 118 -6.72 4.19 14.91
C PHE A 118 -6.48 5.66 14.59
N SER A 119 -7.25 6.23 13.65
CA SER A 119 -7.10 7.62 13.25
C SER A 119 -7.40 8.60 14.39
N LYS A 120 -8.42 8.32 15.21
CA LYS A 120 -8.75 9.11 16.40
C LYS A 120 -7.66 9.03 17.48
N THR A 121 -7.08 7.86 17.70
CA THR A 121 -6.01 7.71 18.69
C THR A 121 -4.73 8.42 18.24
N VAL A 122 -4.42 8.38 16.95
CA VAL A 122 -3.23 9.01 16.38
C VAL A 122 -3.41 10.52 16.16
N SER A 123 -4.64 11.05 16.09
CA SER A 123 -4.86 12.49 15.87
C SER A 123 -4.25 13.38 16.96
N ILE A 124 -4.08 12.87 18.18
CA ILE A 124 -3.35 13.58 19.26
C ILE A 124 -1.90 13.90 18.84
N VAL A 125 -1.27 13.02 18.06
CA VAL A 125 0.08 13.24 17.51
C VAL A 125 0.05 14.32 16.43
N ASP A 126 -1.02 14.37 15.63
CA ASP A 126 -1.22 15.36 14.57
C ASP A 126 -1.47 16.77 15.16
N GLU A 127 -2.23 16.87 16.24
CA GLU A 127 -2.44 18.13 16.98
C GLU A 127 -1.12 18.65 17.57
N LYS A 128 -0.34 17.78 18.21
CA LYS A 128 1.00 18.13 18.72
C LYS A 128 1.96 18.55 17.61
N PHE A 129 1.84 17.96 16.42
CA PHE A 129 2.60 18.36 15.24
C PHE A 129 2.28 19.82 14.87
N GLN A 130 1.00 20.17 14.73
CA GLN A 130 0.56 21.52 14.41
C GLN A 130 1.02 22.55 15.45
N GLN A 131 0.94 22.20 16.74
CA GLN A 131 1.40 23.08 17.82
C GLN A 131 2.91 23.34 17.78
N SER A 132 3.70 22.33 17.41
CA SER A 132 5.17 22.41 17.42
C SER A 132 5.75 23.03 16.14
N HIS A 133 5.00 23.02 15.04
CA HIS A 133 5.46 23.42 13.71
C HIS A 133 4.50 24.44 13.09
N SER A 134 4.42 25.64 13.67
CA SER A 134 3.50 26.70 13.23
C SER A 134 3.67 27.13 11.77
N PHE A 135 4.85 26.90 11.17
CA PHE A 135 5.14 27.16 9.75
C PHE A 135 4.66 26.06 8.78
N LEU A 136 4.04 24.99 9.31
CA LEU A 136 3.46 23.89 8.55
C LEU A 136 1.98 23.74 8.91
N LYS A 137 1.10 24.20 8.02
CA LYS A 137 -0.34 24.06 8.19
C LYS A 137 -0.79 22.68 7.72
N LEU A 138 -1.04 21.76 8.65
CA LEU A 138 -1.57 20.44 8.34
C LEU A 138 -2.92 20.55 7.58
N LYS A 139 -3.01 19.87 6.44
CA LYS A 139 -4.20 19.83 5.57
C LYS A 139 -4.88 18.47 5.58
N GLN A 140 -4.07 17.42 5.61
CA GLN A 140 -4.56 16.06 5.58
C GLN A 140 -3.65 15.17 6.43
N SER A 141 -4.27 14.22 7.12
CA SER A 141 -3.59 13.17 7.86
C SER A 141 -4.27 11.85 7.55
N LYS A 142 -3.52 10.84 7.11
CA LYS A 142 -4.08 9.53 6.80
C LYS A 142 -3.14 8.40 7.20
N ASN A 143 -3.71 7.25 7.50
CA ASN A 143 -2.91 6.04 7.67
C ASN A 143 -2.58 5.48 6.29
N ALA A 144 -1.34 5.07 6.09
CA ALA A 144 -0.86 4.42 4.89
C ALA A 144 -0.39 3.02 5.25
N PHE A 145 -1.06 2.03 4.68
CA PHE A 145 -0.71 0.63 4.83
C PHE A 145 0.09 0.19 3.60
N GLN A 146 1.18 -0.55 3.83
CA GLN A 146 1.98 -1.09 2.74
C GLN A 146 2.55 -2.46 3.12
N THR A 147 2.39 -3.43 2.23
CA THR A 147 3.11 -4.70 2.31
C THR A 147 4.52 -4.52 1.76
N PHE A 148 5.49 -5.20 2.35
CA PHE A 148 6.85 -5.21 1.84
C PHE A 148 7.52 -6.55 2.12
N GLN A 149 8.50 -6.89 1.28
CA GLN A 149 9.30 -8.09 1.42
C GLN A 149 10.73 -7.67 1.73
N PHE A 150 11.28 -8.20 2.83
CA PHE A 150 12.68 -8.01 3.20
C PHE A 150 13.37 -9.38 3.22
N GLY A 151 14.14 -9.67 2.16
CA GLY A 151 14.70 -11.01 1.94
C GLY A 151 13.60 -12.07 1.79
N ARG A 152 13.57 -13.04 2.70
CA ARG A 152 12.56 -14.12 2.74
C ARG A 152 11.34 -13.79 3.61
N GLN A 153 11.38 -12.68 4.36
CA GLN A 153 10.29 -12.30 5.24
C GLN A 153 9.33 -11.38 4.51
N GLN A 154 8.04 -11.74 4.51
CA GLN A 154 6.96 -10.85 4.15
C GLN A 154 6.45 -10.17 5.41
N GLY A 155 6.16 -8.88 5.31
CA GLY A 155 5.58 -8.12 6.40
C GLY A 155 4.77 -6.95 5.88
N PHE A 156 4.27 -6.17 6.82
CA PHE A 156 3.59 -4.94 6.51
C PHE A 156 4.09 -3.80 7.38
N ARG A 157 3.93 -2.60 6.85
CA ARG A 157 4.23 -1.33 7.49
C ARG A 157 2.96 -0.51 7.53
N LEU A 158 2.71 0.08 8.69
CA LEU A 158 1.66 1.08 8.87
C LEU A 158 2.34 2.39 9.22
N ASP A 159 2.13 3.40 8.39
CA ASP A 159 2.60 4.76 8.63
C ASP A 159 1.41 5.71 8.84
N ARG A 160 1.63 6.78 9.61
CA ARG A 160 0.79 7.98 9.57
C ARG A 160 1.45 8.98 8.63
N CYS A 161 0.73 9.36 7.57
CA CYS A 161 1.17 10.32 6.58
C CYS A 161 0.47 11.65 6.82
N LEU A 162 1.27 12.68 7.11
CA LEU A 162 0.84 14.07 7.24
C LEU A 162 1.12 14.80 5.93
N ILE A 163 0.17 15.59 5.45
CA ILE A 163 0.36 16.53 4.34
C ILE A 163 0.13 17.92 4.91
N ALA A 164 1.16 18.75 4.89
CA ALA A 164 1.14 20.09 5.45
C ALA A 164 1.56 21.13 4.40
N GLU A 165 0.83 22.24 4.34
CA GLU A 165 1.18 23.41 3.52
C GLU A 165 2.29 24.20 4.21
N VAL A 166 3.31 24.59 3.45
CA VAL A 166 4.37 25.49 3.89
C VAL A 166 3.81 26.91 3.97
N THR A 167 3.73 27.47 5.18
CA THR A 167 3.27 28.85 5.39
C THR A 167 4.45 29.82 5.47
N PRO A 168 4.22 31.13 5.29
CA PRO A 168 5.22 32.15 5.58
C PRO A 168 5.76 32.07 7.02
N GLY A 169 6.99 32.53 7.25
CA GLY A 169 7.57 32.73 8.59
C GLY A 169 8.99 32.20 8.78
N VAL A 170 9.43 31.26 7.95
CA VAL A 170 10.78 30.65 8.00
C VAL A 170 11.39 30.54 6.60
N GLU A 171 11.09 31.50 5.72
CA GLU A 171 11.61 31.52 4.35
C GLU A 171 13.14 31.64 4.32
N ASN A 172 13.74 31.10 3.25
CA ASN A 172 15.17 31.04 3.05
C ASN A 172 15.87 30.39 4.25
N SER A 173 15.37 29.23 4.65
CA SER A 173 15.96 28.44 5.72
C SER A 173 16.02 26.98 5.34
N ILE A 174 16.94 26.26 5.98
CA ILE A 174 16.90 24.82 6.04
C ILE A 174 16.26 24.45 7.37
N VAL A 175 15.18 23.68 7.29
CA VAL A 175 14.43 23.23 8.46
C VAL A 175 14.70 21.76 8.70
N LYS A 176 14.91 21.44 9.96
CA LYS A 176 15.01 20.08 10.47
C LYS A 176 13.90 19.84 11.47
N ILE A 177 13.03 18.88 11.18
CA ILE A 177 11.97 18.42 12.08
C ILE A 177 12.28 16.99 12.54
N SER A 178 11.92 16.66 13.77
CA SER A 178 12.17 15.32 14.29
C SER A 178 11.11 14.90 15.31
N TYR A 179 10.98 13.60 15.50
CA TYR A 179 10.18 13.02 16.57
C TYR A 179 10.93 11.87 17.23
N THR A 180 10.62 11.62 18.50
CA THR A 180 11.06 10.43 19.23
C THR A 180 9.90 9.51 19.54
N TYR A 181 10.19 8.22 19.72
CA TYR A 181 9.22 7.21 20.10
C TYR A 181 9.91 6.01 20.76
N LEU A 182 9.14 5.24 21.53
CA LEU A 182 9.56 3.97 22.12
C LEU A 182 9.12 2.80 21.24
N CYS A 183 10.04 1.87 20.99
CA CYS A 183 9.79 0.61 20.28
C CYS A 183 10.59 -0.49 20.98
N LYS A 184 9.91 -1.56 21.44
CA LYS A 184 10.53 -2.66 22.21
C LYS A 184 11.38 -2.17 23.39
N GLY A 185 10.89 -1.16 24.12
CA GLY A 185 11.57 -0.58 25.28
C GLY A 185 12.75 0.34 24.97
N GLN A 186 13.10 0.55 23.68
CA GLN A 186 14.17 1.45 23.27
C GLN A 186 13.61 2.74 22.68
N GLU A 187 14.19 3.88 23.07
CA GLU A 187 13.90 5.17 22.44
C GLU A 187 14.61 5.27 21.09
N LYS A 188 13.85 5.69 20.08
CA LYS A 188 14.30 5.93 18.72
C LYS A 188 13.97 7.36 18.33
N ALA A 189 14.86 7.98 17.56
CA ALA A 189 14.67 9.32 17.01
C ALA A 189 14.67 9.25 15.48
N VAL A 190 13.74 9.97 14.86
CA VAL A 190 13.65 10.10 13.41
C VAL A 190 13.67 11.58 13.05
N CYS A 191 14.42 11.89 12.00
CA CYS A 191 14.72 13.25 11.59
C CYS A 191 14.47 13.43 10.10
N TYR A 192 13.93 14.58 9.72
CA TYR A 192 13.75 15.01 8.34
C TYR A 192 14.40 16.37 8.15
N LYS A 193 14.93 16.64 6.95
CA LYS A 193 15.56 17.92 6.61
C LYS A 193 15.09 18.38 5.22
N PHE A 194 14.70 19.64 5.09
CA PHE A 194 14.21 20.23 3.84
C PHE A 194 14.46 21.74 3.83
N ALA A 195 14.45 22.36 2.66
CA ALA A 195 14.63 23.80 2.53
C ALA A 195 13.29 24.48 2.27
N ILE A 196 13.08 25.64 2.89
CA ILE A 196 11.94 26.52 2.62
C ILE A 196 12.46 27.76 1.89
N LEU A 197 11.91 28.01 0.71
CA LEU A 197 12.19 29.13 -0.16
C LEU A 197 10.99 30.07 -0.20
N ARG A 198 11.23 31.31 -0.66
CA ARG A 198 10.16 32.27 -0.88
C ARG A 198 9.17 31.75 -1.92
N ARG A 199 7.95 32.31 -1.88
CA ARG A 199 6.92 32.03 -2.89
C ARG A 199 7.46 32.37 -4.29
N ASN A 200 7.13 31.52 -5.26
CA ASN A 200 7.52 31.64 -6.67
C ASN A 200 9.03 31.65 -6.95
N THR A 201 9.88 31.23 -6.00
CA THR A 201 11.30 30.99 -6.30
C THR A 201 11.45 29.80 -7.26
N ILE A 202 12.35 29.95 -8.24
CA ILE A 202 12.74 28.84 -9.13
C ILE A 202 13.57 27.86 -8.31
N ARG A 203 13.19 26.59 -8.36
CA ARG A 203 13.88 25.54 -7.62
C ARG A 203 14.80 24.78 -8.54
N THR A 204 15.93 24.34 -8.01
CA THR A 204 16.80 23.37 -8.66
C THR A 204 16.80 22.10 -7.84
N ILE A 205 16.44 21.00 -8.47
CA ILE A 205 16.45 19.67 -7.84
C ILE A 205 17.36 18.78 -8.66
N TRP A 206 18.25 18.05 -7.99
CA TRP A 206 19.05 17.04 -8.66
C TRP A 206 18.57 15.61 -8.34
N VAL A 207 18.75 14.74 -9.33
CA VAL A 207 18.54 13.31 -9.23
C VAL A 207 19.78 12.62 -9.80
N GLY A 208 20.30 11.64 -9.08
CA GLY A 208 21.46 10.86 -9.50
C GLY A 208 21.13 9.38 -9.62
N VAL A 209 21.49 8.78 -10.74
CA VAL A 209 21.40 7.32 -10.94
C VAL A 209 22.79 6.77 -11.23
N ASP A 210 23.14 5.74 -10.49
CA ASP A 210 24.40 5.02 -10.63
C ASP A 210 24.13 3.64 -11.25
N GLN A 211 24.61 3.44 -12.47
CA GLN A 211 24.56 2.14 -13.16
C GLN A 211 25.96 1.52 -13.26
N SER A 212 26.95 2.03 -12.51
CA SER A 212 28.31 1.49 -12.53
C SER A 212 28.51 0.28 -11.61
N THR A 213 27.53 -0.04 -10.76
CA THR A 213 27.66 -1.11 -9.75
C THR A 213 27.52 -2.51 -10.36
N ASN A 214 28.44 -3.39 -9.93
CA ASN A 214 28.53 -4.82 -10.23
C ASN A 214 27.17 -5.54 -10.29
N ILE A 215 27.12 -6.52 -11.18
CA ILE A 215 26.02 -7.41 -11.62
C ILE A 215 25.17 -8.02 -10.48
N TYR A 216 25.63 -7.95 -9.22
CA TYR A 216 24.98 -8.51 -8.04
C TYR A 216 23.93 -7.59 -7.38
N ASP A 217 23.96 -6.27 -7.64
CA ASP A 217 22.98 -5.32 -7.09
C ASP A 217 22.06 -4.80 -8.21
N LYS A 218 21.09 -5.64 -8.61
CA LYS A 218 20.26 -5.44 -9.80
C LYS A 218 19.27 -4.28 -9.72
N GLN A 219 19.11 -3.63 -8.56
CA GLN A 219 18.21 -2.49 -8.43
C GLN A 219 19.01 -1.20 -8.43
N THR A 220 19.08 -0.56 -9.60
CA THR A 220 19.56 0.82 -9.71
C THR A 220 18.53 1.73 -9.05
N VAL A 221 18.85 2.18 -7.83
CA VAL A 221 17.98 3.05 -7.05
C VAL A 221 18.33 4.51 -7.34
N PRO A 222 17.38 5.33 -7.83
CA PRO A 222 17.61 6.76 -8.00
C PRO A 222 17.83 7.43 -6.64
N VAL A 223 18.87 8.25 -6.56
CA VAL A 223 19.15 9.09 -5.41
C VAL A 223 18.61 10.48 -5.72
N ILE A 224 17.56 10.88 -5.00
CA ILE A 224 17.02 12.24 -5.06
C ILE A 224 17.77 13.11 -4.04
N GLN A 225 17.95 14.40 -4.36
CA GLN A 225 18.45 15.40 -3.42
C GLN A 225 17.86 15.23 -2.01
N PRO A 226 18.69 14.98 -0.96
CA PRO A 226 18.19 14.68 0.38
C PRO A 226 17.41 15.82 1.03
N VAL A 227 17.86 17.07 0.80
CA VAL A 227 17.20 18.29 1.31
C VAL A 227 16.42 18.91 0.16
N LEU A 228 15.16 18.51 0.02
CA LEU A 228 14.29 19.02 -1.04
C LEU A 228 13.90 20.49 -0.81
N PRO A 229 13.90 21.34 -1.86
CA PRO A 229 13.43 22.71 -1.77
C PRO A 229 11.91 22.81 -1.95
N PHE A 230 11.26 23.47 -1.01
CA PHE A 230 9.83 23.80 -1.06
C PHE A 230 9.66 25.31 -1.05
N CYS A 231 8.77 25.83 -1.89
CA CYS A 231 8.37 27.23 -1.82
C CYS A 231 7.20 27.37 -0.85
N VAL A 232 7.03 28.55 -0.25
CA VAL A 232 5.79 28.88 0.47
C VAL A 232 4.57 28.62 -0.42
N GLY A 233 3.58 27.89 0.13
CA GLY A 233 2.39 27.41 -0.57
C GLY A 233 2.51 26.00 -1.18
N ASP A 234 3.70 25.40 -1.19
CA ASP A 234 3.85 23.97 -1.50
C ASP A 234 3.40 23.10 -0.33
N TYR A 235 3.17 21.81 -0.61
CA TYR A 235 2.82 20.80 0.37
C TYR A 235 4.00 19.85 0.62
N ILE A 236 4.21 19.55 1.89
CA ILE A 236 5.18 18.57 2.36
C ILE A 236 4.43 17.35 2.86
N LYS A 237 4.84 16.17 2.40
CA LYS A 237 4.37 14.88 2.91
C LYS A 237 5.39 14.32 3.91
N ILE A 238 4.93 14.00 5.12
CA ILE A 238 5.75 13.50 6.23
C ILE A 238 5.16 12.18 6.67
N SER A 239 5.95 11.10 6.62
CA SER A 239 5.48 9.76 6.96
C SER A 239 6.22 9.24 8.20
N PHE A 240 5.52 9.09 9.33
CA PHE A 240 6.07 8.48 10.53
C PHE A 240 5.49 7.08 10.77
N THR A 241 6.32 6.19 11.28
CA THR A 241 6.00 4.76 11.36
C THR A 241 5.24 4.45 12.64
N LEU A 242 4.13 3.72 12.51
CA LEU A 242 3.32 3.22 13.62
C LEU A 242 3.63 1.74 13.89
N LEU A 243 3.94 0.98 12.83
CA LEU A 243 4.27 -0.43 12.90
C LEU A 243 5.18 -0.82 11.73
N ASN A 244 6.17 -1.67 12.00
CA ASN A 244 7.00 -2.33 11.00
C ASN A 244 7.51 -3.70 11.53
N LEU A 245 8.35 -4.38 10.76
CA LEU A 245 8.98 -5.66 11.17
C LEU A 245 9.81 -5.57 12.46
N GLN A 246 10.28 -4.39 12.86
CA GLN A 246 10.99 -4.22 14.14
C GLN A 246 10.03 -4.25 15.33
N GLY A 247 8.72 -4.27 15.11
CA GLY A 247 7.68 -4.27 16.12
C GLY A 247 6.88 -2.98 16.12
N GLN A 248 5.96 -2.90 17.08
CA GLN A 248 5.03 -1.80 17.18
C GLN A 248 5.63 -0.59 17.91
N VAL A 249 5.28 0.59 17.41
CA VAL A 249 5.57 1.86 18.08
C VAL A 249 4.55 2.09 19.19
N ASN A 250 5.04 2.42 20.39
CA ASN A 250 4.17 2.92 21.44
C ASN A 250 3.65 4.31 21.04
N LEU A 251 2.38 4.42 20.62
CA LEU A 251 1.82 5.66 20.08
C LEU A 251 1.81 6.78 21.13
N GLN A 252 1.63 6.44 22.41
CA GLN A 252 1.63 7.42 23.50
C GLN A 252 3.02 8.03 23.74
N SER A 253 4.07 7.33 23.32
CA SER A 253 5.45 7.80 23.45
C SER A 253 5.89 8.74 22.32
N ILE A 254 5.10 8.89 21.25
CA ILE A 254 5.46 9.74 20.12
C ILE A 254 5.48 11.19 20.56
N LYS A 255 6.64 11.83 20.44
CA LYS A 255 6.85 13.23 20.79
C LYS A 255 7.53 13.96 19.66
N TRP A 256 6.90 15.03 19.18
CA TRP A 256 7.53 15.96 18.24
C TRP A 256 8.54 16.83 18.98
N ASN A 257 9.75 16.90 18.44
CA ASN A 257 10.78 17.79 18.95
C ASN A 257 10.59 19.19 18.35
N ARG A 258 11.14 20.20 19.02
CA ARG A 258 11.16 21.55 18.46
C ARG A 258 11.93 21.58 17.13
N PRO A 259 11.43 22.29 16.11
CA PRO A 259 12.12 22.40 14.84
C PRO A 259 13.44 23.15 14.99
N GLN A 260 14.47 22.69 14.28
CA GLN A 260 15.74 23.39 14.15
C GLN A 260 15.72 24.14 12.81
N VAL A 261 15.96 25.44 12.85
CA VAL A 261 15.92 26.31 11.67
C VAL A 261 17.30 26.93 11.48
N GLU A 262 17.94 26.60 10.36
CA GLU A 262 19.24 27.13 9.94
C GLU A 262 18.99 28.13 8.80
N LYS A 263 19.54 29.35 8.88
CA LYS A 263 19.40 30.29 7.77
C LYS A 263 20.07 29.73 6.53
N LEU A 264 19.36 29.75 5.41
CA LEU A 264 19.94 29.46 4.10
C LEU A 264 20.66 30.73 3.66
N ASP A 265 21.99 30.65 3.55
CA ASP A 265 22.77 31.79 3.08
C ASP A 265 22.52 31.96 1.57
N VAL A 266 21.74 32.97 1.21
CA VAL A 266 21.19 33.15 -0.15
C VAL A 266 22.28 33.60 -1.15
N GLY A 267 23.44 34.05 -0.66
CA GLY A 267 24.61 34.38 -1.50
C GLY A 267 25.26 33.17 -2.19
N ILE A 268 24.72 31.97 -1.98
CA ILE A 268 25.36 30.67 -2.22
C ILE A 268 24.48 29.79 -3.14
N PHE A 269 24.13 30.30 -4.32
CA PHE A 269 24.00 29.39 -5.47
C PHE A 269 25.39 29.01 -6.06
N GLY A 270 26.49 29.32 -5.35
CA GLY A 270 27.88 29.08 -5.80
C GLY A 270 28.97 28.97 -4.72
N ASN A 271 28.66 28.80 -3.43
CA ASN A 271 29.67 28.60 -2.38
C ASN A 271 29.63 27.16 -1.82
N LEU A 272 30.74 26.46 -1.97
CA LEU A 272 30.91 24.99 -1.85
C LEU A 272 30.83 24.43 -0.43
N LYS A 273 30.53 25.23 0.61
CA LYS A 273 30.75 24.84 2.01
C LYS A 273 29.50 24.70 2.89
N HIS A 274 28.29 24.88 2.37
CA HIS A 274 27.07 24.68 3.16
C HIS A 274 26.10 23.63 2.58
N ILE A 275 26.22 22.41 3.14
CA ILE A 275 25.19 21.42 3.49
C ILE A 275 24.22 20.94 2.37
N THR A 276 24.45 19.70 1.89
CA THR A 276 23.49 18.71 1.31
C THR A 276 22.58 19.08 0.13
N ILE A 277 22.61 20.32 -0.37
CA ILE A 277 21.96 20.69 -1.63
C ILE A 277 22.84 20.28 -2.82
N GLN A 278 24.16 20.19 -2.63
CA GLN A 278 25.06 19.74 -3.69
C GLN A 278 24.97 18.23 -3.89
N PRO A 279 25.08 17.75 -5.15
CA PRO A 279 25.28 16.35 -5.42
C PRO A 279 26.55 15.84 -4.71
N PRO A 280 26.55 14.60 -4.21
CA PRO A 280 27.75 14.03 -3.62
C PRO A 280 28.88 13.95 -4.65
N PRO A 281 30.16 13.94 -4.23
CA PRO A 281 31.33 13.95 -5.13
C PRO A 281 31.34 12.84 -6.19
N ARG A 282 30.64 11.73 -5.93
CA ARG A 282 30.46 10.66 -6.92
C ARG A 282 29.68 11.09 -8.17
N PHE A 283 28.69 11.98 -8.00
CA PHE A 283 27.87 12.53 -9.08
C PHE A 283 28.48 13.81 -9.64
N GLU A 284 29.15 14.60 -8.80
CA GLU A 284 29.79 15.86 -9.20
C GLU A 284 31.22 15.95 -8.63
N PRO A 285 32.22 15.35 -9.30
CA PRO A 285 33.60 15.36 -8.83
C PRO A 285 34.19 16.77 -8.93
N GLN A 286 34.92 17.19 -7.90
CA GLN A 286 35.42 18.57 -7.78
C GLN A 286 36.42 18.96 -8.88
N ASN A 287 37.19 18.00 -9.39
CA ASN A 287 38.22 18.21 -10.42
C ASN A 287 37.85 17.53 -11.75
N ALA A 288 36.54 17.40 -12.03
CA ALA A 288 36.10 16.80 -13.28
C ALA A 288 36.23 17.78 -14.47
N ASP A 289 36.88 17.31 -15.54
CA ASP A 289 36.93 18.01 -16.83
C ASP A 289 35.60 17.82 -17.58
N TRP A 290 34.62 18.65 -17.23
CA TRP A 290 33.30 18.63 -17.86
C TRP A 290 33.38 19.13 -19.30
N THR A 291 33.16 18.22 -20.24
CA THR A 291 33.09 18.51 -21.68
C THR A 291 31.63 18.58 -22.13
N LEU A 292 31.29 19.47 -23.05
CA LEU A 292 29.95 19.47 -23.64
C LEU A 292 29.70 18.16 -24.39
N PHE A 293 28.46 17.66 -24.32
CA PHE A 293 28.07 16.35 -24.87
C PHE A 293 28.50 16.12 -26.33
N GLN A 294 28.43 17.15 -27.17
CA GLN A 294 28.80 17.08 -28.59
C GLN A 294 30.30 16.90 -28.83
N TYR A 295 31.15 17.37 -27.93
CA TYR A 295 32.61 17.27 -28.03
C TYR A 295 33.18 16.08 -27.26
N PHE A 296 32.40 15.45 -26.40
CA PHE A 296 32.83 14.29 -25.65
C PHE A 296 32.73 13.03 -26.52
N ASN A 297 33.86 12.38 -26.82
CA ASN A 297 33.90 11.17 -27.65
C ASN A 297 34.06 9.93 -26.76
N HIS A 298 32.93 9.35 -26.32
CA HIS A 298 32.91 8.10 -25.56
C HIS A 298 31.64 7.30 -25.86
N PRO A 299 31.70 5.97 -26.08
CA PRO A 299 30.54 5.16 -26.45
C PRO A 299 29.44 5.10 -25.37
N MET A 300 29.80 5.38 -24.12
CA MET A 300 28.89 5.33 -22.97
C MET A 300 28.16 6.65 -22.67
N LYS A 301 28.46 7.72 -23.42
CA LYS A 301 27.75 8.99 -23.23
C LYS A 301 26.26 8.81 -23.53
N LYS A 302 25.42 9.41 -22.70
CA LYS A 302 23.97 9.42 -22.89
C LYS A 302 23.40 10.81 -22.67
N CYS A 303 22.42 11.14 -23.50
CA CYS A 303 21.60 12.32 -23.37
C CYS A 303 20.14 11.90 -23.53
N PHE A 304 19.25 12.45 -22.72
CA PHE A 304 17.81 12.24 -22.87
C PHE A 304 17.16 13.58 -23.20
N ASP A 305 16.66 13.75 -24.41
CA ASP A 305 16.14 15.05 -24.90
C ASP A 305 14.72 14.96 -25.47
N ASN A 306 14.13 13.78 -25.51
CA ASN A 306 12.84 13.51 -26.16
C ASN A 306 11.67 13.48 -25.18
N PHE A 307 11.47 14.56 -24.40
CA PHE A 307 10.36 14.67 -23.46
C PHE A 307 9.55 15.95 -23.69
N LYS A 308 8.22 15.87 -23.54
CA LYS A 308 7.35 17.05 -23.67
C LYS A 308 7.39 17.92 -22.41
N GLN A 309 7.49 17.29 -21.24
CA GLN A 309 7.37 17.93 -19.93
C GLN A 309 8.61 18.75 -19.55
N ILE A 310 9.77 18.37 -20.06
CA ILE A 310 11.06 18.99 -19.76
C ILE A 310 11.80 19.33 -21.04
N LYS A 311 12.48 20.47 -21.04
CA LYS A 311 13.34 20.91 -22.15
C LYS A 311 14.79 20.88 -21.70
N LEU A 312 15.62 20.11 -22.40
CA LEU A 312 17.05 20.07 -22.15
C LEU A 312 17.66 21.45 -22.45
N LYS A 313 18.43 21.97 -21.49
CA LYS A 313 19.17 23.22 -21.60
C LYS A 313 20.63 22.97 -21.92
N GLU A 314 21.23 21.98 -21.26
CA GLU A 314 22.63 21.65 -21.41
C GLU A 314 22.88 20.19 -21.03
N CYS A 315 23.77 19.52 -21.75
CA CYS A 315 24.31 18.23 -21.35
C CYS A 315 25.85 18.28 -21.36
N ARG A 316 26.46 17.87 -20.25
CA ARG A 316 27.91 17.74 -20.11
C ARG A 316 28.28 16.33 -19.68
N CYS A 317 29.47 15.91 -20.09
CA CYS A 317 30.04 14.61 -19.76
C CYS A 317 31.42 14.76 -19.15
N CYS A 318 31.81 13.85 -18.27
CA CYS A 318 33.19 13.72 -17.81
C CYS A 318 33.55 12.26 -17.51
N GLY A 319 34.85 11.99 -17.38
CA GLY A 319 35.41 10.69 -16.98
C GLY A 319 36.02 9.89 -18.12
N ASN A 320 36.90 8.95 -17.77
CA ASN A 320 37.54 8.01 -18.69
C ASN A 320 37.33 6.60 -18.10
N GLY A 321 36.57 5.73 -18.80
CA GLY A 321 36.11 4.44 -18.28
C GLY A 321 34.78 4.49 -17.53
N LEU A 322 34.64 5.35 -16.51
CA LEU A 322 33.36 5.67 -15.88
C LEU A 322 32.87 7.02 -16.40
N VAL A 323 31.75 7.03 -17.13
CA VAL A 323 31.17 8.24 -17.71
C VAL A 323 30.06 8.77 -16.83
N ILE A 324 30.18 10.04 -16.47
CA ILE A 324 29.12 10.81 -15.80
C ILE A 324 28.47 11.72 -16.83
N ASN A 325 27.16 11.65 -16.96
CA ASN A 325 26.37 12.57 -17.78
C ASN A 325 25.59 13.50 -16.85
N ARG A 326 25.77 14.81 -16.98
CA ARG A 326 25.02 15.85 -16.28
C ARG A 326 24.10 16.54 -17.28
N MET A 327 22.81 16.33 -17.13
CA MET A 327 21.78 16.90 -17.99
C MET A 327 20.94 17.90 -17.20
N ASN A 328 20.95 19.16 -17.65
CA ASN A 328 20.20 20.24 -17.04
C ASN A 328 18.94 20.51 -17.85
N TYR A 329 17.78 20.46 -17.21
CA TYR A 329 16.47 20.64 -17.82
C TYR A 329 15.70 21.78 -17.17
N SER A 330 14.84 22.44 -17.97
CA SER A 330 13.75 23.26 -17.45
C SER A 330 12.42 22.54 -17.60
N CYS A 331 11.57 22.57 -16.59
CA CYS A 331 10.21 22.05 -16.65
C CYS A 331 9.30 23.01 -17.43
N VAL A 332 8.64 22.54 -18.48
CA VAL A 332 7.94 23.39 -19.46
C VAL A 332 6.46 23.06 -19.67
N SER A 333 6.05 21.80 -19.47
CA SER A 333 4.64 21.41 -19.65
C SER A 333 4.20 20.37 -18.64
N GLU A 334 2.90 20.35 -18.34
CA GLU A 334 2.33 19.40 -17.39
C GLU A 334 2.34 17.96 -17.93
N GLY A 335 2.41 17.00 -17.02
CA GLY A 335 2.24 15.59 -17.31
C GLY A 335 3.18 14.69 -16.52
N GLN A 336 3.00 13.39 -16.73
CA GLN A 336 3.89 12.38 -16.17
C GLN A 336 5.16 12.31 -17.02
N LEU A 337 6.30 12.27 -16.33
CA LEU A 337 7.61 12.09 -16.93
C LEU A 337 8.16 10.75 -16.44
N MET A 338 8.32 9.84 -17.40
CA MET A 338 8.92 8.53 -17.17
C MET A 338 10.20 8.45 -17.98
N ILE A 339 11.33 8.41 -17.27
CA ILE A 339 12.63 8.15 -17.88
C ILE A 339 12.92 6.67 -17.61
N PRO A 340 12.89 5.79 -18.64
CA PRO A 340 12.93 4.33 -18.44
C PRO A 340 14.11 3.85 -17.60
N GLN A 341 15.23 4.58 -17.64
CA GLN A 341 16.46 4.23 -16.94
C GLN A 341 16.53 4.70 -15.49
N LEU A 342 15.57 5.50 -15.02
CA LEU A 342 15.64 6.11 -13.68
C LEU A 342 14.80 5.40 -12.61
N ASN A 343 13.91 4.48 -12.98
CA ASN A 343 12.98 3.83 -12.05
C ASN A 343 12.35 4.80 -11.03
N LEU A 344 12.07 6.03 -11.49
CA LEU A 344 11.57 7.13 -10.70
C LEU A 344 10.37 7.71 -11.42
N LYS A 345 9.25 7.88 -10.71
CA LYS A 345 8.07 8.53 -11.26
C LYS A 345 8.21 10.03 -11.05
N MET A 346 8.18 10.80 -12.13
CA MET A 346 8.16 12.25 -12.05
C MET A 346 6.85 12.80 -12.57
N VAL A 347 6.36 13.89 -11.99
CA VAL A 347 5.16 14.60 -12.45
C VAL A 347 5.47 16.08 -12.52
N VAL A 348 5.35 16.67 -13.71
CA VAL A 348 5.41 18.12 -13.86
C VAL A 348 3.99 18.67 -13.82
N LYS A 349 3.76 19.72 -13.04
CA LYS A 349 2.46 20.38 -12.93
C LYS A 349 2.58 21.90 -12.74
N GLN A 350 1.47 22.59 -12.93
CA GLN A 350 1.32 24.00 -12.64
C GLN A 350 0.94 24.21 -11.16
N GLY A 351 1.46 25.28 -10.57
CA GLY A 351 1.12 25.67 -9.19
C GLY A 351 1.87 24.88 -8.11
N CYS A 352 1.21 24.61 -7.00
CA CYS A 352 1.80 24.01 -5.79
C CYS A 352 2.14 22.53 -5.97
N ILE A 353 3.28 22.09 -5.45
CA ILE A 353 3.69 20.68 -5.45
C ILE A 353 3.46 19.97 -4.12
N THR A 354 3.48 18.65 -4.14
CA THR A 354 3.42 17.78 -2.97
C THR A 354 4.54 16.76 -3.07
N ASN A 355 5.61 16.93 -2.29
CA ASN A 355 6.72 15.97 -2.22
C ASN A 355 6.88 15.40 -0.82
N GLN A 356 7.31 14.15 -0.75
CA GLN A 356 7.68 13.51 0.50
C GLN A 356 9.09 13.94 0.91
N ILE A 357 9.26 14.36 2.16
CA ILE A 357 10.59 14.67 2.70
C ILE A 357 11.28 13.40 3.16
N ASN A 358 12.54 13.24 2.78
CA ASN A 358 13.33 12.07 3.13
C ASN A 358 13.76 12.11 4.60
N ARG A 359 13.77 10.95 5.26
CA ARG A 359 14.45 10.77 6.54
C ARG A 359 15.95 10.99 6.33
N ALA A 360 16.58 11.74 7.23
CA ALA A 360 18.00 12.09 7.14
C ALA A 360 18.95 10.86 7.10
N THR A 361 18.48 9.70 7.56
CA THR A 361 19.25 8.44 7.63
C THR A 361 18.82 7.40 6.60
N VAL A 362 17.81 7.68 5.77
CA VAL A 362 17.25 6.69 4.83
C VAL A 362 17.21 7.29 3.43
N SER A 363 17.97 6.70 2.52
CA SER A 363 18.06 7.12 1.12
C SER A 363 16.88 6.65 0.26
N TYR A 364 15.99 5.84 0.83
CA TYR A 364 14.87 5.23 0.12
C TYR A 364 13.57 5.37 0.91
N GLU A 365 12.66 6.20 0.40
CA GLU A 365 11.29 6.26 0.89
C GLU A 365 10.34 5.55 -0.07
N LEU A 366 9.18 5.15 0.45
CA LEU A 366 8.27 4.22 -0.22
C LEU A 366 7.46 4.87 -1.36
N ASP A 367 7.41 6.20 -1.42
CA ASP A 367 6.78 6.97 -2.50
C ASP A 367 7.87 7.58 -3.38
N ASN A 368 8.13 6.94 -4.52
CA ASN A 368 9.11 7.37 -5.51
C ASN A 368 8.52 8.38 -6.50
N THR A 369 7.57 9.20 -6.07
CA THR A 369 7.00 10.25 -6.93
C THR A 369 7.65 11.58 -6.61
N LEU A 370 8.36 12.14 -7.59
CA LEU A 370 8.92 13.49 -7.53
C LEU A 370 8.03 14.45 -8.34
N GLU A 371 7.34 15.34 -7.65
CA GLU A 371 6.57 16.42 -8.25
C GLU A 371 7.44 17.66 -8.49
N LEU A 372 7.37 18.18 -9.71
CA LEU A 372 8.08 19.35 -10.20
C LEU A 372 7.06 20.40 -10.66
N ARG A 373 7.42 21.67 -10.54
CA ARG A 373 6.61 22.79 -11.02
C ARG A 373 7.11 23.24 -12.39
N ILE A 374 6.20 23.66 -13.27
CA ILE A 374 6.59 24.41 -14.47
C ILE A 374 7.47 25.61 -14.08
N GLY A 375 8.63 25.74 -14.72
CA GLY A 375 9.66 26.74 -14.40
C GLY A 375 10.81 26.22 -13.52
N ASP A 376 10.63 25.11 -12.79
CA ASP A 376 11.73 24.49 -12.03
C ASP A 376 12.84 23.98 -12.94
N GLN A 377 14.05 23.89 -12.39
CA GLN A 377 15.20 23.25 -12.99
C GLN A 377 15.38 21.83 -12.42
N LEU A 378 15.63 20.87 -13.30
CA LEU A 378 15.97 19.50 -12.95
C LEU A 378 17.37 19.20 -13.47
N THR A 379 18.27 18.78 -12.59
CA THR A 379 19.59 18.27 -12.97
C THR A 379 19.64 16.77 -12.80
N LEU A 380 19.84 16.04 -13.89
CA LEU A 380 19.99 14.60 -13.87
C LEU A 380 21.46 14.22 -13.99
N TYR A 381 21.97 13.49 -13.00
CA TYR A 381 23.26 12.81 -13.06
C TYR A 381 23.05 11.34 -13.41
N TYR A 382 23.76 10.87 -14.43
CA TYR A 382 23.67 9.49 -14.88
C TYR A 382 25.07 8.91 -15.05
N LEU A 383 25.44 8.03 -14.11
CA LEU A 383 26.72 7.34 -14.06
C LEU A 383 26.62 6.00 -14.78
N ARG A 384 27.63 5.69 -15.59
CA ARG A 384 27.85 4.38 -16.19
C ARG A 384 29.32 3.99 -16.12
N GLY A 385 29.58 2.78 -15.64
CA GLY A 385 30.86 2.11 -15.82
C GLY A 385 30.86 1.30 -17.12
N GLY A 386 32.04 0.91 -17.57
CA GLY A 386 32.15 -0.05 -18.66
C GLY A 386 31.86 -1.47 -18.21
N ASP A 387 31.09 -2.20 -19.01
CA ASP A 387 31.15 -3.65 -19.04
C ASP A 387 32.51 -3.99 -19.66
N SER A 388 33.49 -4.35 -18.82
CA SER A 388 34.65 -5.13 -19.28
C SER A 388 34.35 -6.60 -19.11
#